data_AF-A0A815KN89-F1
#
_entry.id   AF-A0A815KN89-F1
#
_cell.length_a   1.000
_cell.length_b   1.000
_cell.length_c   1.000
_cell.angle_alpha   90.00
_cell.angle_beta   90.00
_cell.angle_gamma   90.00
#
_symmetry.space_group_name_H-M   'P 1'
#
loop_
_entity.id
_entity.type
_entity.pdbx_description
1 polymer ?
#
loop_
_entity_poly.entity_id
_entity_poly.type
_entity_poly.pdbx_seq_one_letter_code
_entity_poly.pdbx_strand_id
1 'polypeptide(L)'
;MSTLSDQTNNNGSTIASNTVLHDNDLTDQAKNHFGYYSDILRTFESHPQSVLCNKYLTDADRNFFLSDLHTLYTNCKHVLNYTAEHNEFRDYNLPSIGPLMICGVVRAEKRTVYRQVAHHAQFPVEEDQHILRQAGYLPLFACISPDEDSNTESWIRNEMNKDYIYDYHEIFLRMLNSVDMPKSHWLLKSPFHILYLDKIVRQYPNALLIMIHRRLDEVLPSSDEFETAMRNWLLENPQGKQGRHMYSSDEFGLSREDIQTRYADYINLFLSSTSSNNQPSSVN
;
A
#
# COMPACT_ATOMS: atom_id res chain seq x y z
N MET A 1 -39.02 -34.96 13.36
CA MET A 1 -37.68 -35.08 12.75
C MET A 1 -37.73 -34.44 11.37
N SER A 2 -37.50 -33.13 11.29
CA SER A 2 -37.32 -32.42 10.02
C SER A 2 -35.89 -31.92 9.93
N THR A 3 -35.28 -32.20 8.80
CA THR A 3 -33.92 -31.88 8.40
C THR A 3 -33.73 -30.38 8.21
N LEU A 4 -32.80 -29.81 8.97
CA LEU A 4 -32.21 -28.48 8.78
C LEU A 4 -30.70 -28.70 8.55
N SER A 5 -30.31 -28.85 7.28
CA SER A 5 -28.93 -28.72 6.84
C SER A 5 -28.92 -28.39 5.35
N ASP A 6 -27.93 -27.60 4.93
CA ASP A 6 -27.63 -27.19 3.54
C ASP A 6 -28.26 -25.88 3.02
N GLN A 7 -28.12 -24.77 3.76
CA GLN A 7 -28.23 -23.43 3.16
C GLN A 7 -27.01 -22.50 3.37
N THR A 8 -25.92 -22.95 3.97
CA THR A 8 -24.78 -22.06 4.29
C THR A 8 -23.63 -22.08 3.28
N ASN A 9 -23.63 -22.93 2.24
CA ASN A 9 -22.46 -23.10 1.36
C ASN A 9 -22.56 -22.51 -0.06
N ASN A 10 -23.72 -21.96 -0.47
CA ASN A 10 -23.86 -21.43 -1.84
C ASN A 10 -23.39 -19.98 -1.99
N ASN A 11 -23.54 -19.13 -0.98
CA ASN A 11 -23.19 -17.71 -1.11
C ASN A 11 -21.67 -17.47 -1.17
N GLY A 12 -20.86 -18.25 -0.45
CA GLY A 12 -19.39 -18.13 -0.48
C GLY A 12 -18.77 -18.53 -1.83
N SER A 13 -19.36 -19.51 -2.51
CA SER A 13 -18.91 -19.98 -3.83
C SER A 13 -19.24 -18.99 -4.95
N THR A 14 -20.40 -18.32 -4.90
CA THR A 14 -20.80 -17.32 -5.90
C THR A 14 -20.09 -15.98 -5.70
N ILE A 15 -19.76 -15.61 -4.46
CA ILE A 15 -18.91 -14.45 -4.19
C ILE A 15 -17.51 -14.73 -4.75
N ALA A 16 -16.90 -15.87 -4.43
CA ALA A 16 -15.56 -16.23 -4.92
C ALA A 16 -15.41 -16.23 -6.46
N SER A 17 -16.45 -16.62 -7.22
CA SER A 17 -16.37 -16.59 -8.70
C SER A 17 -16.39 -15.18 -9.29
N ASN A 18 -17.01 -14.22 -8.59
CA ASN A 18 -17.11 -12.82 -9.01
C ASN A 18 -15.94 -11.95 -8.51
N THR A 19 -15.09 -12.47 -7.62
CA THR A 19 -13.96 -11.73 -7.03
C THR A 19 -12.64 -11.88 -7.78
N VAL A 20 -12.64 -12.57 -8.93
CA VAL A 20 -11.41 -12.92 -9.68
C VAL A 20 -11.48 -12.30 -11.07
N LEU A 21 -10.39 -11.63 -11.48
CA LEU A 21 -10.20 -11.23 -12.88
C LEU A 21 -9.97 -12.50 -13.68
N HIS A 22 -10.84 -12.79 -14.64
CA HIS A 22 -10.65 -13.89 -15.58
C HIS A 22 -10.04 -13.34 -16.86
N ASP A 23 -9.30 -14.18 -17.59
CA ASP A 23 -8.72 -13.78 -18.88
C ASP A 23 -9.80 -13.23 -19.85
N ASN A 24 -11.02 -13.75 -19.79
CA ASN A 24 -12.15 -13.30 -20.62
C ASN A 24 -12.70 -11.91 -20.27
N ASP A 25 -12.25 -11.29 -19.17
CA ASP A 25 -12.69 -9.95 -18.78
C ASP A 25 -11.98 -8.83 -19.51
N LEU A 26 -10.84 -9.13 -20.14
CA LEU A 26 -10.07 -8.18 -20.91
C LEU A 26 -10.32 -8.39 -22.40
N THR A 27 -10.44 -7.29 -23.14
CA THR A 27 -10.55 -7.34 -24.61
C THR A 27 -9.23 -7.82 -25.22
N ASP A 28 -9.27 -8.41 -26.41
CA ASP A 28 -8.04 -8.81 -27.13
C ASP A 28 -7.12 -7.62 -27.37
N GLN A 29 -7.69 -6.43 -27.57
CA GLN A 29 -6.94 -5.19 -27.69
C GLN A 29 -6.19 -4.85 -26.39
N ALA A 30 -6.84 -4.96 -25.23
CA ALA A 30 -6.19 -4.75 -23.95
C ALA A 30 -5.09 -5.78 -23.66
N LYS A 31 -5.34 -7.07 -23.96
CA LYS A 31 -4.33 -8.13 -23.81
C LYS A 31 -3.10 -7.88 -24.67
N ASN A 32 -3.29 -7.44 -25.91
CA ASN A 32 -2.21 -7.11 -26.83
C ASN A 32 -1.46 -5.83 -26.43
N HIS A 33 -2.17 -4.83 -25.89
CA HIS A 33 -1.58 -3.56 -25.47
C HIS A 33 -0.76 -3.71 -24.19
N PHE A 34 -1.29 -4.46 -23.21
CA PHE A 34 -0.72 -4.60 -21.88
C PHE A 34 -0.18 -6.01 -21.68
N GLY A 35 1.02 -6.31 -22.22
CA GLY A 35 1.62 -7.65 -22.13
C GLY A 35 1.82 -8.18 -20.69
N TYR A 36 1.72 -7.32 -19.68
CA TYR A 36 1.78 -7.66 -18.26
C TYR A 36 0.42 -8.03 -17.63
N TYR A 37 -0.69 -8.02 -18.39
CA TYR A 37 -2.03 -8.28 -17.84
C TYR A 37 -2.12 -9.66 -17.15
N SER A 38 -1.34 -10.64 -17.63
CA SER A 38 -1.28 -11.98 -17.04
C SER A 38 -0.61 -12.00 -15.66
N ASP A 39 0.31 -11.07 -15.38
CA ASP A 39 0.89 -10.92 -14.05
C ASP A 39 -0.10 -10.27 -13.09
N ILE A 40 -0.89 -9.29 -13.55
CA ILE A 40 -2.01 -8.73 -12.79
C ILE A 40 -3.03 -9.83 -12.45
N LEU A 41 -3.47 -10.61 -13.44
CA LEU A 41 -4.38 -11.74 -13.26
C LEU A 41 -3.91 -12.69 -12.16
N ARG A 42 -2.65 -13.11 -12.23
CA ARG A 42 -2.05 -14.04 -11.27
C ARG A 42 -2.12 -13.51 -9.84
N THR A 43 -1.92 -12.20 -9.64
CA THR A 43 -2.07 -11.61 -8.31
C THR A 43 -3.50 -11.67 -7.81
N PHE A 44 -4.51 -11.38 -8.64
CA PHE A 44 -5.91 -11.41 -8.23
C PHE A 44 -6.47 -12.82 -8.03
N GLU A 45 -5.84 -13.86 -8.60
CA GLU A 45 -6.21 -15.26 -8.35
C GLU A 45 -5.81 -15.75 -6.95
N SER A 46 -4.64 -15.34 -6.44
CA SER A 46 -4.12 -15.86 -5.17
C SER A 46 -4.76 -15.22 -3.94
N HIS A 47 -5.03 -13.91 -3.97
CA HIS A 47 -5.51 -13.17 -2.79
C HIS A 47 -6.87 -13.64 -2.24
N PRO A 48 -7.91 -13.94 -3.06
CA PRO A 48 -9.19 -14.42 -2.54
C PRO A 48 -9.06 -15.73 -1.74
N GLN A 49 -8.18 -16.64 -2.18
CA GLN A 49 -7.94 -17.89 -1.45
C GLN A 49 -7.25 -17.64 -0.11
N SER A 50 -6.25 -16.74 -0.07
CA SER A 50 -5.62 -16.35 1.20
C SER A 50 -6.63 -15.74 2.19
N VAL A 51 -7.60 -14.96 1.71
CA VAL A 51 -8.70 -14.42 2.54
C VAL A 51 -9.63 -15.52 3.03
N LEU A 52 -10.09 -16.41 2.15
CA LEU A 52 -11.03 -17.48 2.48
C LEU A 52 -10.43 -18.49 3.47
N CYS A 53 -9.17 -18.88 3.27
CA CYS A 53 -8.46 -19.86 4.09
C CYS A 53 -7.92 -19.29 5.40
N ASN A 54 -7.94 -17.97 5.61
CA ASN A 54 -7.46 -17.38 6.85
C ASN A 54 -8.42 -17.68 8.02
N LYS A 55 -7.94 -18.49 8.97
CA LYS A 55 -8.65 -18.88 10.21
C LYS A 55 -8.85 -17.73 11.22
N TYR A 56 -8.08 -16.64 11.09
CA TYR A 56 -8.14 -15.48 11.98
C TYR A 56 -9.18 -14.43 11.55
N LEU A 57 -9.74 -14.55 10.35
CA LEU A 57 -10.81 -13.65 9.86
C LEU A 57 -12.19 -14.18 10.27
N THR A 58 -13.10 -13.28 10.63
CA THR A 58 -14.53 -13.58 10.75
C THR A 58 -15.22 -13.61 9.39
N ASP A 59 -16.49 -13.99 9.32
CA ASP A 59 -17.24 -13.97 8.06
C ASP A 59 -17.48 -12.55 7.54
N ALA A 60 -17.68 -11.59 8.44
CA ALA A 60 -17.77 -10.18 8.09
C ALA A 60 -16.46 -9.67 7.48
N ASP A 61 -15.33 -10.10 8.06
CA ASP A 61 -13.99 -9.77 7.61
C ASP A 61 -13.71 -10.32 6.20
N ARG A 62 -14.03 -11.59 5.97
CA ARG A 62 -13.92 -12.21 4.64
C ARG A 62 -14.74 -11.47 3.60
N ASN A 63 -16.02 -11.20 3.90
CA ASN A 63 -16.89 -10.47 2.97
C ASN A 63 -16.34 -9.08 2.64
N PHE A 64 -15.79 -8.39 3.64
CA PHE A 64 -15.20 -7.08 3.48
C PHE A 64 -13.98 -7.11 2.53
N PHE A 65 -13.00 -7.98 2.80
CA PHE A 65 -11.80 -8.08 1.94
C PHE A 65 -12.13 -8.59 0.53
N LEU A 66 -13.08 -9.52 0.39
CA LEU A 66 -13.53 -9.98 -0.92
C LEU A 66 -14.24 -8.85 -1.68
N SER A 67 -15.05 -8.02 -1.02
CA SER A 67 -15.67 -6.85 -1.66
C SER A 67 -14.65 -5.81 -2.11
N ASP A 68 -13.60 -5.57 -1.31
CA ASP A 68 -12.49 -4.67 -1.67
C ASP A 68 -11.72 -5.22 -2.88
N LEU A 69 -11.36 -6.50 -2.87
CA LEU A 69 -10.73 -7.18 -4.01
C LEU A 69 -11.58 -7.09 -5.28
N HIS A 70 -12.90 -7.29 -5.17
CA HIS A 70 -13.82 -7.15 -6.31
C HIS A 70 -13.84 -5.72 -6.87
N THR A 71 -13.75 -4.72 -6.01
CA THR A 71 -13.71 -3.30 -6.42
C THR A 71 -12.40 -2.99 -7.16
N LEU A 72 -11.28 -3.44 -6.62
CA LEU A 72 -9.96 -3.28 -7.25
C LEU A 72 -9.91 -3.98 -8.62
N TYR A 73 -10.45 -5.20 -8.69
CA TYR A 73 -10.63 -5.96 -9.92
C TYR A 73 -11.42 -5.18 -10.97
N THR A 74 -12.59 -4.67 -10.58
CA THR A 74 -13.49 -3.96 -11.49
C THR A 74 -12.83 -2.69 -12.03
N ASN A 75 -12.14 -1.93 -11.18
CA ASN A 75 -11.43 -0.72 -11.59
C ASN A 75 -10.25 -1.04 -12.53
N CYS A 76 -9.48 -2.09 -12.23
CA CYS A 76 -8.39 -2.54 -13.09
C CYS A 76 -8.88 -2.90 -14.49
N LYS A 77 -9.93 -3.73 -14.57
CA LYS A 77 -10.60 -4.10 -15.82
C LYS A 77 -11.06 -2.88 -16.61
N HIS A 78 -11.72 -1.93 -15.96
CA HIS A 78 -12.18 -0.71 -16.62
C HIS A 78 -11.02 0.11 -17.19
N VAL A 79 -9.96 0.32 -16.40
CA VAL A 79 -8.78 1.08 -16.86
C VAL A 79 -8.13 0.40 -18.05
N LEU A 80 -7.84 -0.91 -17.97
CA LEU A 80 -7.16 -1.63 -19.06
C LEU A 80 -8.01 -1.66 -20.34
N ASN A 81 -9.29 -2.01 -20.27
CA ASN A 81 -10.14 -2.03 -21.47
C ASN A 81 -10.33 -0.63 -22.05
N TYR A 82 -10.62 0.35 -21.21
CA TYR A 82 -10.88 1.72 -21.66
C TYR A 82 -9.66 2.35 -22.32
N THR A 83 -8.49 2.24 -21.70
CA THR A 83 -7.23 2.81 -22.26
C THR A 83 -6.74 2.05 -23.47
N ALA A 84 -7.05 0.76 -23.60
CA ALA A 84 -6.76 0.02 -24.82
C ALA A 84 -7.55 0.56 -26.00
N GLU A 85 -8.82 0.91 -25.80
CA GLU A 85 -9.73 1.46 -26.82
C GLU A 85 -9.44 2.93 -27.16
N HIS A 86 -8.90 3.69 -26.19
CA HIS A 86 -8.67 5.14 -26.26
C HIS A 86 -7.17 5.46 -26.29
N ASN A 87 -6.58 5.43 -27.49
CA ASN A 87 -5.13 5.61 -27.66
C ASN A 87 -4.66 7.06 -27.43
N GLU A 88 -5.57 8.04 -27.34
CA GLU A 88 -5.26 9.45 -27.10
C GLU A 88 -4.53 9.68 -25.77
N PHE A 89 -4.64 8.79 -24.78
CA PHE A 89 -3.88 8.88 -23.52
C PHE A 89 -2.36 8.82 -23.72
N ARG A 90 -1.90 8.30 -24.87
CA ARG A 90 -0.48 8.35 -25.25
C ARG A 90 0.01 9.78 -25.53
N ASP A 91 -0.88 10.67 -25.92
CA ASP A 91 -0.55 12.07 -26.23
C ASP A 91 -0.51 12.96 -24.98
N TYR A 92 -1.17 12.55 -23.89
CA TYR A 92 -1.15 13.24 -22.59
C TYR A 92 0.10 12.89 -21.78
N ASN A 93 1.25 13.32 -22.27
CA ASN A 93 2.53 13.11 -21.60
C ASN A 93 2.55 13.66 -20.17
N LEU A 94 3.37 13.04 -19.32
CA LEU A 94 3.63 13.56 -17.98
C LEU A 94 4.29 14.95 -18.06
N PRO A 95 4.10 15.81 -17.04
CA PRO A 95 4.74 17.12 -16.99
C PRO A 95 6.26 17.04 -17.18
N SER A 96 6.86 18.10 -17.71
CA SER A 96 8.30 18.17 -17.97
C SER A 96 9.14 18.06 -16.70
N ILE A 97 8.59 18.53 -15.57
CA ILE A 97 9.13 18.25 -14.23
C ILE A 97 8.55 16.89 -13.81
N GLY A 98 9.44 15.93 -13.54
CA GLY A 98 9.03 14.60 -13.11
C GLY A 98 8.25 14.63 -11.79
N PRO A 99 7.54 13.53 -11.48
CA PRO A 99 6.72 13.44 -10.27
C PRO A 99 7.57 13.63 -9.00
N LEU A 100 7.03 14.36 -8.03
CA LEU A 100 7.55 14.44 -6.67
C LEU A 100 6.90 13.31 -5.85
N MET A 101 7.68 12.31 -5.49
CA MET A 101 7.19 11.10 -4.80
C MET A 101 7.69 11.05 -3.36
N ILE A 102 6.75 10.97 -2.41
CA ILE A 102 7.02 10.87 -0.99
C ILE A 102 6.94 9.40 -0.56
N CYS A 103 7.99 8.90 0.10
CA CYS A 103 8.06 7.52 0.56
C CYS A 103 8.73 7.41 1.93
N GLY A 104 8.55 6.28 2.63
CA GLY A 104 9.14 6.09 3.95
C GLY A 104 8.56 4.89 4.69
N VAL A 105 9.01 4.70 5.93
CA VAL A 105 8.59 3.54 6.72
C VAL A 105 7.11 3.65 7.10
N VAL A 106 6.34 2.61 6.81
CA VAL A 106 4.92 2.48 7.19
C VAL A 106 4.80 2.39 8.71
N ARG A 107 3.81 3.07 9.28
CA ARG A 107 3.39 2.83 10.66
C ARG A 107 2.51 1.58 10.71
N ALA A 108 3.01 0.52 11.33
CA ALA A 108 2.31 -0.76 11.40
C ALA A 108 1.53 -0.88 12.70
N GLU A 109 0.29 -0.38 12.75
CA GLU A 109 -0.68 -0.74 13.80
C GLU A 109 -1.43 -2.02 13.34
N LYS A 110 -1.69 -2.99 14.22
CA LYS A 110 -2.50 -4.19 13.87
C LYS A 110 -3.92 -3.84 13.36
N ARG A 111 -4.42 -2.64 13.68
CA ARG A 111 -5.72 -2.10 13.19
C ARG A 111 -5.62 -1.26 11.93
N THR A 112 -4.42 -1.03 11.39
CA THR A 112 -4.18 -0.17 10.21
C THR A 112 -4.83 -0.73 8.97
N VAL A 113 -4.76 -2.05 8.75
CA VAL A 113 -5.36 -2.69 7.57
C VAL A 113 -6.87 -2.48 7.56
N TYR A 114 -7.53 -2.73 8.70
CA TYR A 114 -8.97 -2.49 8.84
C TYR A 114 -9.34 -1.03 8.65
N ARG A 115 -8.61 -0.10 9.25
CA ARG A 115 -8.95 1.33 9.13
C ARG A 115 -8.64 1.91 7.76
N GLN A 116 -7.53 1.53 7.13
CA GLN A 116 -7.20 2.00 5.79
C GLN A 116 -8.18 1.47 4.75
N VAL A 117 -8.67 0.24 4.89
CA VAL A 117 -9.62 -0.31 3.92
C VAL A 117 -11.05 0.10 4.27
N ALA A 118 -11.45 0.14 5.55
CA ALA A 118 -12.85 0.30 5.97
C ALA A 118 -13.25 1.73 6.32
N HIS A 119 -12.28 2.58 6.66
CA HIS A 119 -12.51 3.92 7.17
C HIS A 119 -11.57 4.96 6.55
N HIS A 120 -11.15 4.77 5.29
CA HIS A 120 -10.51 5.85 4.56
C HIS A 120 -11.52 7.00 4.47
N ALA A 121 -11.37 8.01 5.34
CA ALA A 121 -12.08 9.26 5.16
C ALA A 121 -11.71 9.75 3.77
N GLN A 122 -12.69 10.23 3.01
CA GLN A 122 -12.41 10.84 1.70
C GLN A 122 -11.55 12.08 1.95
N PHE A 123 -10.23 11.92 1.85
CA PHE A 123 -9.32 13.04 1.96
C PHE A 123 -9.27 13.76 0.61
N PRO A 124 -9.07 15.08 0.60
CA PRO A 124 -8.88 15.83 -0.63
C PRO A 124 -7.60 15.42 -1.38
N VAL A 125 -6.66 14.76 -0.71
CA VAL A 125 -5.43 14.19 -1.29
C VAL A 125 -5.26 12.79 -0.73
N GLU A 126 -5.10 11.82 -1.62
CA GLU A 126 -5.02 10.40 -1.30
C GLU A 126 -3.65 9.82 -1.66
N GLU A 127 -3.34 8.68 -1.05
CA GLU A 127 -2.11 7.94 -1.37
C GLU A 127 -2.24 7.25 -2.74
N ASP A 128 -1.23 7.40 -3.60
CA ASP A 128 -1.23 6.76 -4.91
C ASP A 128 -1.07 5.23 -4.83
N GLN A 129 -0.85 4.68 -3.62
CA GLN A 129 -1.04 3.27 -3.32
C GLN A 129 -2.40 2.74 -3.84
N HIS A 130 -3.46 3.55 -3.84
CA HIS A 130 -4.76 3.12 -4.36
C HIS A 130 -4.76 2.83 -5.86
N ILE A 131 -3.88 3.46 -6.63
CA ILE A 131 -3.63 3.14 -8.05
C ILE A 131 -2.85 1.84 -8.13
N LEU A 132 -1.77 1.71 -7.35
CA LEU A 132 -0.92 0.51 -7.34
C LEU A 132 -1.72 -0.76 -6.96
N ARG A 133 -2.65 -0.63 -6.00
CA ARG A 133 -3.55 -1.72 -5.57
C ARG A 133 -4.43 -2.24 -6.71
N GLN A 134 -4.82 -1.40 -7.67
CA GLN A 134 -5.59 -1.85 -8.85
C GLN A 134 -4.74 -2.75 -9.76
N ALA A 135 -3.42 -2.53 -9.82
CA ALA A 135 -2.48 -3.41 -10.51
C ALA A 135 -2.10 -4.67 -9.69
N GLY A 136 -2.83 -4.97 -8.61
CA GLY A 136 -2.58 -6.15 -7.77
C GLY A 136 -1.47 -5.96 -6.73
N TYR A 137 -0.94 -4.74 -6.56
CA TYR A 137 0.05 -4.46 -5.52
C TYR A 137 -0.63 -4.29 -4.16
N LEU A 138 -0.69 -5.38 -3.39
CA LEU A 138 -1.41 -5.47 -2.12
C LEU A 138 -0.47 -5.80 -0.93
N PRO A 139 0.51 -4.93 -0.60
CA PRO A 139 1.50 -5.25 0.45
C PRO A 139 0.88 -5.46 1.84
N LEU A 140 -0.25 -4.80 2.12
CA LEU A 140 -0.96 -4.96 3.39
C LEU A 140 -1.73 -6.29 3.48
N PHE A 141 -1.97 -6.98 2.35
CA PHE A 141 -2.57 -8.31 2.37
C PHE A 141 -1.63 -9.35 2.99
N ALA A 142 -0.32 -9.12 2.99
CA ALA A 142 0.61 -9.95 3.77
C ALA A 142 0.34 -9.89 5.27
N CYS A 143 -0.19 -8.78 5.81
CA CYS A 143 -0.51 -8.67 7.23
C CYS A 143 -1.74 -9.47 7.66
N ILE A 144 -2.56 -9.90 6.71
CA ILE A 144 -3.72 -10.77 6.92
C ILE A 144 -3.53 -12.12 6.23
N SER A 145 -2.36 -12.43 5.71
CA SER A 145 -2.08 -13.78 5.24
C SER A 145 -1.70 -14.61 6.46
N PRO A 146 -2.23 -15.84 6.64
CA PRO A 146 -1.79 -16.70 7.73
C PRO A 146 -0.28 -16.95 7.60
N ASP A 147 0.41 -17.09 8.74
CA ASP A 147 1.88 -17.08 8.93
C ASP A 147 2.71 -18.07 8.06
N GLU A 148 2.06 -18.86 7.21
CA GLU A 148 2.67 -19.87 6.32
C GLU A 148 2.33 -19.68 4.84
N ASP A 149 1.57 -18.64 4.46
CA ASP A 149 1.23 -18.40 3.06
C ASP A 149 2.43 -17.78 2.31
N SER A 150 3.41 -18.63 2.05
CA SER A 150 4.70 -18.30 1.42
C SER A 150 4.52 -17.59 0.08
N ASN A 151 3.37 -17.73 -0.60
CA ASN A 151 3.17 -17.20 -1.93
C ASN A 151 3.01 -15.67 -1.96
N THR A 152 2.22 -15.07 -1.05
CA THR A 152 2.00 -13.61 -1.05
C THR A 152 3.24 -12.85 -0.59
N GLU A 153 3.86 -13.30 0.50
CA GLU A 153 5.09 -12.66 0.99
C GLU A 153 6.26 -12.89 0.03
N SER A 154 6.45 -14.11 -0.50
CA SER A 154 7.44 -14.39 -1.54
C SER A 154 7.17 -13.57 -2.78
N TRP A 155 5.90 -13.43 -3.21
CA TRP A 155 5.56 -12.57 -4.34
C TRP A 155 5.96 -11.13 -4.06
N ILE A 156 5.58 -10.52 -2.93
CA ILE A 156 5.95 -9.12 -2.59
C ILE A 156 7.47 -8.93 -2.59
N ARG A 157 8.21 -9.87 -1.98
CA ARG A 157 9.68 -9.82 -1.85
C ARG A 157 10.42 -10.16 -3.15
N ASN A 158 9.77 -10.83 -4.09
CA ASN A 158 10.39 -11.19 -5.35
C ASN A 158 10.59 -9.93 -6.20
N GLU A 159 11.83 -9.52 -6.41
CA GLU A 159 12.15 -8.31 -7.20
C GLU A 159 11.91 -8.49 -8.71
N MET A 160 11.65 -9.73 -9.15
CA MET A 160 11.38 -10.08 -10.54
C MET A 160 9.91 -9.77 -10.91
N ASN A 161 9.71 -9.22 -12.10
CA ASN A 161 8.41 -9.04 -12.77
C ASN A 161 7.37 -8.19 -12.02
N LYS A 162 7.77 -7.00 -11.54
CA LYS A 162 6.87 -5.99 -10.94
C LYS A 162 6.92 -4.61 -11.59
N ASP A 163 7.75 -4.47 -12.61
CA ASP A 163 7.94 -3.23 -13.36
C ASP A 163 6.59 -2.71 -13.89
N TYR A 164 5.70 -3.64 -14.25
CA TYR A 164 4.35 -3.36 -14.72
C TYR A 164 3.47 -2.56 -13.76
N ILE A 165 3.76 -2.59 -12.45
CA ILE A 165 2.99 -1.82 -11.46
C ILE A 165 3.12 -0.32 -11.75
N TYR A 166 4.33 0.13 -12.14
CA TYR A 166 4.57 1.52 -12.49
C TYR A 166 4.23 1.83 -13.96
N ASP A 167 4.24 0.83 -14.85
CA ASP A 167 3.64 0.98 -16.19
C ASP A 167 2.14 1.30 -16.08
N TYR A 168 1.41 0.51 -15.28
CA TYR A 168 -0.01 0.75 -15.00
C TYR A 168 -0.23 2.11 -14.35
N HIS A 169 0.61 2.45 -13.36
CA HIS A 169 0.54 3.74 -12.68
C HIS A 169 0.71 4.93 -13.66
N GLU A 170 1.65 4.84 -14.61
CA GLU A 170 1.83 5.88 -15.63
C GLU A 170 0.59 6.05 -16.50
N ILE A 171 0.01 4.96 -16.98
CA ILE A 171 -1.22 4.99 -17.80
C ILE A 171 -2.34 5.69 -17.03
N PHE A 172 -2.49 5.36 -15.74
CA PHE A 172 -3.49 6.00 -14.90
C PHE A 172 -3.23 7.51 -14.76
N LEU A 173 -1.99 7.94 -14.54
CA LEU A 173 -1.65 9.37 -14.49
C LEU A 173 -1.90 10.09 -15.83
N ARG A 174 -1.68 9.41 -16.97
CA ARG A 174 -2.00 9.96 -18.30
C ARG A 174 -3.50 10.16 -18.49
N MET A 175 -4.32 9.24 -17.98
CA MET A 175 -5.79 9.44 -17.94
C MET A 175 -6.17 10.62 -17.06
N LEU A 176 -5.52 10.81 -15.90
CA LEU A 176 -5.80 11.98 -15.06
C LEU A 176 -5.35 13.28 -15.74
N ASN A 177 -4.22 13.27 -16.43
CA ASN A 177 -3.73 14.42 -17.21
C ASN A 177 -4.71 14.84 -18.32
N SER A 178 -5.46 13.90 -18.90
CA SER A 178 -6.45 14.25 -19.93
C SER A 178 -7.64 15.06 -19.38
N VAL A 179 -7.85 14.99 -18.07
CA VAL A 179 -8.94 15.70 -17.38
C VAL A 179 -8.41 16.97 -16.71
N ASP A 180 -7.37 16.84 -15.89
CA ASP A 180 -6.77 17.94 -15.13
C ASP A 180 -5.27 17.71 -14.95
N MET A 181 -4.48 18.16 -15.93
CA MET A 181 -3.03 18.07 -15.87
C MET A 181 -2.45 19.11 -14.89
N PRO A 182 -1.58 18.70 -13.94
CA PRO A 182 -0.94 19.66 -13.05
C PRO A 182 -0.03 20.62 -13.82
N LYS A 183 -0.02 21.89 -13.42
CA LYS A 183 0.78 22.94 -14.07
C LYS A 183 2.29 22.73 -13.96
N SER A 184 2.75 22.01 -12.92
CA SER A 184 4.16 21.82 -12.62
C SER A 184 4.55 20.35 -12.62
N HIS A 185 4.12 19.59 -11.61
CA HIS A 185 4.46 18.18 -11.40
C HIS A 185 3.34 17.47 -10.65
N TRP A 186 3.33 16.14 -10.74
CA TRP A 186 2.52 15.28 -9.89
C TRP A 186 3.13 15.22 -8.48
N LEU A 187 2.30 15.38 -7.44
CA LEU A 187 2.67 15.10 -6.05
C LEU A 187 2.05 13.76 -5.64
N LEU A 188 2.89 12.78 -5.34
CA LEU A 188 2.48 11.41 -5.08
C LEU A 188 3.06 10.96 -3.73
N LYS A 189 2.33 10.08 -3.03
CA LYS A 189 2.76 9.59 -1.73
C LYS A 189 2.27 8.16 -1.55
N SER A 190 3.24 7.27 -1.40
CA SER A 190 3.03 5.92 -0.92
C SER A 190 4.24 5.52 -0.09
N PRO A 191 4.05 5.03 1.15
CA PRO A 191 5.18 4.56 1.95
C PRO A 191 5.89 3.39 1.25
N PHE A 192 5.14 2.62 0.45
CA PHE A 192 5.61 1.44 -0.26
C PHE A 192 6.52 1.73 -1.46
N HIS A 193 6.61 2.97 -1.94
CA HIS A 193 7.59 3.34 -2.96
C HIS A 193 9.03 3.00 -2.55
N ILE A 194 9.33 3.01 -1.24
CA ILE A 194 10.65 2.66 -0.70
C ILE A 194 11.10 1.24 -1.09
N LEU A 195 10.15 0.35 -1.39
CA LEU A 195 10.41 -1.04 -1.79
C LEU A 195 10.68 -1.19 -3.29
N TYR A 196 10.47 -0.14 -4.10
CA TYR A 196 10.53 -0.21 -5.58
C TYR A 196 11.21 1.02 -6.20
N LEU A 197 12.18 1.60 -5.50
CA LEU A 197 12.89 2.80 -5.97
C LEU A 197 13.60 2.57 -7.32
N ASP A 198 14.15 1.38 -7.55
CA ASP A 198 14.77 1.01 -8.83
C ASP A 198 13.76 1.04 -9.99
N LYS A 199 12.51 0.66 -9.73
CA LYS A 199 11.40 0.67 -10.71
C LYS A 199 10.96 2.09 -10.98
N ILE A 200 10.78 2.89 -9.92
CA ILE A 200 10.41 4.30 -10.03
C ILE A 200 11.42 5.07 -10.87
N VAL A 201 12.72 4.90 -10.60
CA VAL A 201 13.77 5.62 -11.35
C VAL A 201 13.82 5.18 -12.82
N ARG A 202 13.48 3.93 -13.13
CA ARG A 202 13.38 3.44 -14.51
C ARG A 202 12.15 3.98 -15.23
N GLN A 203 10.98 3.99 -14.58
CA GLN A 203 9.73 4.48 -15.16
C GLN A 203 9.71 6.01 -15.27
N TYR A 204 10.20 6.68 -14.23
CA TYR A 204 10.22 8.13 -14.10
C TYR A 204 11.66 8.60 -13.85
N PRO A 205 12.51 8.68 -14.89
CA PRO A 205 13.92 9.07 -14.73
C PRO A 205 14.11 10.46 -14.11
N ASN A 206 13.12 11.33 -14.24
CA ASN A 206 13.12 12.69 -13.69
C ASN A 206 12.36 12.79 -12.35
N ALA A 207 11.98 11.67 -11.73
CA ALA A 207 11.28 11.70 -10.45
C ALA A 207 12.15 12.31 -9.35
N LEU A 208 11.51 13.10 -8.50
CA LEU A 208 12.10 13.67 -7.30
C LEU A 208 11.61 12.85 -6.10
N LEU A 209 12.54 12.18 -5.41
CA LEU A 209 12.21 11.32 -4.28
C LEU A 209 12.38 12.08 -2.96
N ILE A 210 11.31 12.16 -2.17
CA ILE A 210 11.35 12.61 -0.78
C ILE A 210 11.23 11.38 0.12
N MET A 211 12.33 10.98 0.73
CA MET A 211 12.33 9.92 1.74
C MET A 211 12.11 10.52 3.12
N ILE A 212 10.98 10.22 3.74
CA ILE A 212 10.69 10.62 5.12
C ILE A 212 11.27 9.58 6.08
N HIS A 213 12.08 10.06 7.02
CA HIS A 213 12.73 9.22 8.02
C HIS A 213 12.10 9.43 9.41
N ARG A 214 11.91 8.32 10.13
CA ARG A 214 11.57 8.30 11.55
C ARG A 214 12.35 7.17 12.22
N ARG A 215 12.59 7.29 13.53
CA ARG A 215 13.20 6.21 14.30
C ARG A 215 12.25 5.00 14.33
N LEU A 216 12.76 3.81 14.06
CA LEU A 216 11.93 2.60 13.96
C LEU A 216 11.25 2.22 15.29
N ASP A 217 11.89 2.53 16.43
CA ASP A 217 11.29 2.33 17.76
C ASP A 217 10.06 3.21 18.02
N GLU A 218 9.89 4.31 17.25
CA GLU A 218 8.70 5.15 17.27
C GLU A 218 7.63 4.74 16.24
N VAL A 219 7.95 3.83 15.31
CA VAL A 219 7.07 3.43 14.20
C VAL A 219 6.35 2.11 14.49
N LEU A 220 6.94 1.24 15.31
CA LEU A 220 6.49 -0.14 15.53
C LEU A 220 5.45 -0.34 16.67
N PRO A 221 5.26 0.55 17.67
CA PRO A 221 4.14 0.44 18.62
C PRO A 221 3.00 1.40 18.29
N SER A 222 1.83 0.87 17.93
CA SER A 222 0.59 1.64 18.05
C SER A 222 -0.58 0.72 18.35
N SER A 223 -1.04 0.79 19.58
CA SER A 223 -2.28 0.19 20.09
C SER A 223 -3.33 1.28 20.30
N ASP A 224 -4.55 0.89 20.67
CA ASP A 224 -5.68 1.81 20.92
C ASP A 224 -5.41 2.83 22.03
N GLU A 225 -4.50 2.53 22.97
CA GLU A 225 -4.06 3.50 23.97
C GLU A 225 -3.31 4.68 23.34
N PHE A 226 -2.57 4.47 22.24
CA PHE A 226 -1.89 5.54 21.51
C PHE A 226 -2.89 6.49 20.84
N GLU A 227 -3.94 5.97 20.20
CA GLU A 227 -4.97 6.84 19.61
C GLU A 227 -5.72 7.63 20.69
N THR A 228 -6.04 6.98 21.82
CA THR A 228 -6.72 7.63 22.94
C THR A 228 -5.84 8.71 23.57
N ALA A 229 -4.55 8.41 23.77
CA ALA A 229 -3.57 9.37 24.26
C ALA A 229 -3.34 10.52 23.27
N MET A 230 -3.31 10.24 21.97
CA MET A 230 -3.13 11.27 20.92
C MET A 230 -4.36 12.17 20.77
N ARG A 231 -5.58 11.62 20.88
CA ARG A 231 -6.82 12.41 20.91
C ARG A 231 -6.88 13.31 22.15
N ASN A 232 -6.55 12.77 23.33
CA ASN A 232 -6.50 13.55 24.56
C ASN A 232 -5.39 14.61 24.50
N TRP A 233 -4.24 14.25 23.94
CA TRP A 233 -3.09 15.15 23.81
C TRP A 233 -3.33 16.28 22.80
N LEU A 234 -4.00 16.03 21.67
CA LEU A 234 -4.39 17.06 20.69
C LEU A 234 -5.41 18.06 21.27
N LEU A 235 -6.28 17.61 22.18
CA LEU A 235 -7.20 18.48 22.92
C LEU A 235 -6.46 19.35 23.94
N GLU A 236 -5.38 18.84 24.52
CA GLU A 236 -4.63 19.50 25.61
C GLU A 236 -3.41 20.31 25.14
N ASN A 237 -2.91 20.11 23.91
CA ASN A 237 -1.64 20.69 23.42
C ASN A 237 -1.72 21.18 21.95
N PRO A 238 -2.29 22.37 21.68
CA PRO A 238 -2.25 22.98 20.36
C PRO A 238 -0.83 23.32 19.89
N GLN A 239 -0.63 23.34 18.56
CA GLN A 239 0.68 23.34 17.88
C GLN A 239 1.66 24.41 18.42
N GLY A 240 2.82 23.97 18.95
CA GLY A 240 3.95 24.84 19.32
C GLY A 240 4.64 24.60 20.68
N LYS A 241 4.19 23.66 21.52
CA LYS A 241 4.57 23.65 22.96
C LYS A 241 5.73 22.72 23.42
N GLN A 242 6.21 21.79 22.58
CA GLN A 242 7.34 20.83 22.81
C GLN A 242 7.19 19.72 23.88
N GLY A 243 7.75 18.52 23.57
CA GLY A 243 8.13 17.43 24.49
C GLY A 243 7.76 15.99 24.03
N ARG A 244 8.72 15.15 23.62
CA ARG A 244 8.53 13.74 23.17
C ARG A 244 8.44 12.74 24.35
N HIS A 245 7.55 11.75 24.26
CA HIS A 245 7.52 10.57 25.14
C HIS A 245 8.09 9.32 24.44
N MET A 246 8.83 8.48 25.17
CA MET A 246 9.52 7.27 24.69
C MET A 246 8.74 5.99 24.99
N TYR A 247 8.75 5.04 24.04
CA TYR A 247 8.20 3.69 24.14
C TYR A 247 9.32 2.64 23.91
N SER A 248 9.11 1.36 24.31
CA SER A 248 10.08 0.27 24.13
C SER A 248 9.60 -0.80 23.14
N SER A 249 10.49 -1.30 22.29
CA SER A 249 10.24 -2.34 21.29
C SER A 249 9.99 -3.74 21.90
N ASP A 250 10.37 -3.93 23.17
CA ASP A 250 10.33 -5.22 23.87
C ASP A 250 8.91 -5.78 24.00
N GLU A 251 7.88 -4.92 24.00
CA GLU A 251 6.47 -5.29 24.08
C GLU A 251 5.96 -6.09 22.88
N PHE A 252 6.70 -6.09 21.77
CA PHE A 252 6.36 -6.81 20.52
C PHE A 252 7.27 -8.02 20.27
N GLY A 253 8.05 -8.43 21.27
CA GLY A 253 9.06 -9.48 21.10
C GLY A 253 10.22 -9.06 20.18
N LEU A 254 10.41 -7.76 19.97
CA LEU A 254 11.48 -7.20 19.15
C LEU A 254 12.50 -6.54 20.07
N SER A 255 13.66 -7.17 20.24
CA SER A 255 14.73 -6.53 21.00
C SER A 255 15.31 -5.36 20.21
N ARG A 256 15.80 -4.34 20.93
CA ARG A 256 16.53 -3.24 20.30
C ARG A 256 17.75 -3.75 19.50
N GLU A 257 18.38 -4.82 19.96
CA GLU A 257 19.53 -5.44 19.30
C GLU A 257 19.13 -6.08 17.96
N ASP A 258 17.96 -6.71 17.87
CA ASP A 258 17.43 -7.25 16.61
C ASP A 258 17.15 -6.14 15.59
N ILE A 259 16.55 -5.03 16.04
CA ILE A 259 16.27 -3.87 15.17
C ILE A 259 17.58 -3.23 14.72
N GLN A 260 18.54 -3.03 15.63
CA GLN A 260 19.85 -2.47 15.30
C GLN A 260 20.63 -3.34 14.34
N THR A 261 20.59 -4.67 14.52
CA THR A 261 21.28 -5.63 13.66
C THR A 261 20.64 -5.69 12.28
N ARG A 262 19.31 -5.84 12.21
CA ARG A 262 18.59 -6.00 10.94
C ARG A 262 18.60 -4.74 10.08
N TYR A 263 18.63 -3.56 10.71
CA TYR A 263 18.57 -2.26 10.02
C TYR A 263 19.86 -1.44 10.18
N ALA A 264 21.00 -2.09 10.49
CA ALA A 264 22.27 -1.44 10.76
C ALA A 264 22.69 -0.46 9.65
N ASP A 265 22.61 -0.89 8.39
CA ASP A 265 22.99 -0.07 7.23
C ASP A 265 22.11 1.18 7.11
N TYR A 266 20.79 1.02 7.28
CA TYR A 266 19.84 2.13 7.25
C TYR A 266 20.07 3.12 8.41
N ILE A 267 20.27 2.61 9.63
CA ILE A 267 20.53 3.43 10.82
C ILE A 267 21.82 4.23 10.65
N ASN A 268 22.89 3.58 10.19
CA ASN A 268 24.19 4.22 9.98
C ASN A 268 24.12 5.29 8.89
N LEU A 269 23.38 5.02 7.80
CA LEU A 269 23.32 5.91 6.66
C LEU A 269 22.41 7.13 6.89
N PHE A 270 21.29 6.98 7.61
CA PHE A 270 20.25 8.01 7.70
C PHE A 270 19.94 8.53 9.11
N LEU A 271 20.28 7.80 10.18
CA LEU A 271 19.85 8.14 11.55
C LEU A 271 21.00 8.46 12.53
N SER A 272 22.25 8.16 12.16
CA SER A 272 23.44 8.31 13.03
C SER A 272 23.85 9.77 13.34
N SER A 273 23.44 10.74 12.53
CA SER A 273 23.88 12.15 12.62
C SER A 273 23.05 13.02 13.59
N THR A 274 21.98 12.51 14.18
CA THR A 274 21.06 13.31 15.03
C THR A 274 21.42 13.36 16.52
N SER A 275 22.53 12.74 16.95
CA SER A 275 22.88 12.62 18.37
C SER A 275 23.95 13.60 18.90
N SER A 276 24.54 14.45 18.06
CA SER A 276 25.73 15.26 18.43
C SER A 276 25.48 16.73 18.79
N ASN A 277 24.24 17.23 18.84
CA ASN A 277 23.98 18.67 19.01
C ASN A 277 23.09 19.06 20.22
N ASN A 278 23.25 18.43 21.37
CA ASN A 278 22.69 18.94 22.64
C ASN A 278 23.70 18.79 23.79
N GLN A 279 24.70 19.67 23.84
CA GLN A 279 25.31 20.05 25.12
C GLN A 279 24.67 21.37 25.58
N PRO A 280 24.16 21.46 26.82
CA PRO A 280 23.64 22.71 27.34
C PRO A 280 24.80 23.68 27.58
N SER A 281 24.77 24.82 26.88
CA SER A 281 25.66 25.95 27.12
C SER A 281 25.48 26.43 28.56
N SER A 282 26.48 26.18 29.42
CA SER A 282 26.60 26.84 30.71
C SER A 282 26.94 28.31 30.48
N VAL A 283 25.97 29.19 30.67
CA VAL A 283 26.21 30.63 30.74
C VAL A 283 26.37 30.99 32.22
N ASN A 284 27.55 31.53 32.53
CA ASN A 284 27.92 32.18 33.80
C ASN A 284 27.08 33.43 34.06
#